data_AF-A0A2E9WEE8-F1
#
_entry.id   AF-A0A2E9WEE8-F1
#
_cell.length_a   1.000
_cell.length_b   1.000
_cell.length_c   1.000
_cell.angle_alpha   90.00
_cell.angle_beta   90.00
_cell.angle_gamma   90.00
#
_symmetry.space_group_name_H-M   'P 1'
#
loop_
_entity.id
_entity.type
_entity.pdbx_description
1 polymer ?
#
loop_
_entity_poly.entity_id
_entity_poly.type
_entity_poly.pdbx_seq_one_letter_code
_entity_poly.pdbx_strand_id
1 'polypeptide(L)'
;MLHRWSEFQNERGEVEDEALGARRMPRPSPAGDLDPVALEGDLLKRWSEEGAFEASIEARRGGAPFIFLEGPPTANGKPGIHHVVARTYKDLVCRWKTMQGFVVERKGGWDTHGLPVEIEVQKRLDLMSNEQIEAFGMQAFNDACRESVWTYEQAWREMTERMAYWVDLDEPYVTLDNTYVESTWWAMKRMFDQGLLYRGHKVLPYCPQTGTSYSSHEVALGYKEVEEPSVYVKFRLVDDEASVLAWTTTPWTLPGNVGLAVGPEVTYVRVRVTADPEAWEGAGGATVGEELILAEDLMGEVLRHHVEVVERIQGADLVGRAYHPLFPEAVPRGESTTAWTVLS
;
A
#
# COMPACT_ATOMS: atom_id res chain seq x y z
N MET A 1 34.16 40.96 3.72
CA MET A 1 33.95 42.42 3.75
C MET A 1 34.93 43.08 2.79
N LEU A 2 34.41 43.55 1.64
CA LEU A 2 34.70 44.86 1.00
C LEU A 2 36.19 45.13 0.64
N HIS A 3 36.61 45.52 -0.56
CA HIS A 3 35.96 46.02 -1.77
C HIS A 3 37.06 46.23 -2.84
N ARG A 4 36.65 46.24 -4.12
CA ARG A 4 37.23 47.00 -5.25
C ARG A 4 38.51 46.48 -5.91
N TRP A 5 38.26 45.62 -6.90
CA TRP A 5 38.84 45.77 -8.23
C TRP A 5 38.27 47.02 -8.91
N SER A 6 39.13 47.93 -9.35
CA SER A 6 38.84 48.83 -10.47
C SER A 6 40.16 49.32 -11.07
N GLU A 7 40.28 49.09 -12.38
CA GLU A 7 41.09 49.88 -13.32
C GLU A 7 42.61 49.73 -13.21
N PHE A 8 43.21 49.01 -14.16
CA PHE A 8 44.10 49.64 -15.14
C PHE A 8 44.25 48.70 -16.35
N GLN A 9 43.70 49.15 -17.48
CA GLN A 9 43.92 48.59 -18.80
C GLN A 9 45.26 49.08 -19.37
N ASN A 10 45.83 48.23 -20.24
CA ASN A 10 46.68 48.58 -21.39
C ASN A 10 48.02 49.29 -21.14
N GLU A 11 49.10 48.51 -21.12
CA GLU A 11 50.31 48.88 -21.86
C GLU A 11 50.85 47.69 -22.65
N ARG A 12 51.36 48.01 -23.84
CA ARG A 12 51.65 47.13 -24.97
C ARG A 12 52.90 46.30 -24.71
N GLY A 13 52.81 45.00 -24.99
CA GLY A 13 53.96 44.15 -25.29
C GLY A 13 53.78 43.55 -26.67
N GLU A 14 54.27 44.23 -27.69
CA GLU A 14 54.52 43.61 -29.00
C GLU A 14 55.62 42.57 -28.81
N VAL A 15 55.29 41.29 -29.01
CA VAL A 15 56.28 40.24 -29.23
C VAL A 15 56.13 39.86 -30.69
N GLU A 16 57.08 40.33 -31.49
CA GLU A 16 57.32 39.82 -32.85
C GLU A 16 57.65 38.33 -32.74
N ASP A 17 56.88 37.48 -33.42
CA ASP A 17 57.21 36.08 -33.61
C ASP A 17 57.33 35.83 -35.11
N GLU A 18 58.56 35.96 -35.61
CA GLU A 18 58.94 35.56 -36.96
C GLU A 18 59.00 34.03 -37.06
N ALA A 19 58.21 33.50 -37.99
CA ALA A 19 58.49 32.28 -38.75
C ALA A 19 58.58 30.93 -37.99
N LEU A 20 57.45 30.48 -37.43
CA LEU A 20 57.06 29.06 -37.44
C LEU A 20 55.63 28.96 -37.98
N GLY A 21 55.44 28.23 -39.08
CA GLY A 21 54.15 28.13 -39.78
C GLY A 21 52.98 27.90 -38.84
N ALA A 22 52.14 28.92 -38.68
CA ALA A 22 51.03 28.93 -37.75
C ALA A 22 49.99 27.87 -38.15
N ARG A 23 50.14 26.64 -37.63
CA ARG A 23 49.00 25.76 -37.44
C ARG A 23 48.05 26.51 -36.51
N ARG A 24 47.01 27.14 -37.08
CA ARG A 24 45.85 27.64 -36.33
C ARG A 24 45.41 26.51 -35.41
N MET A 25 45.70 26.61 -34.12
CA MET A 25 45.08 25.72 -33.14
C MET A 25 43.57 25.88 -33.32
N PRO A 26 42.81 24.79 -33.52
CA PRO A 26 41.37 24.88 -33.64
C PRO A 26 40.84 25.57 -32.38
N ARG A 27 40.33 26.79 -32.56
CA ARG A 27 39.62 27.50 -31.49
C ARG A 27 38.21 26.93 -31.48
N PRO A 28 37.73 26.35 -30.37
CA PRO A 28 36.35 25.94 -30.29
C PRO A 28 35.46 27.15 -30.53
N SER A 29 34.42 26.97 -31.35
CA SER A 29 33.39 27.99 -31.51
C SER A 29 32.69 28.22 -30.17
N PRO A 30 32.29 29.46 -29.84
CA PRO A 30 31.44 29.72 -28.69
C PRO A 30 30.18 28.87 -28.78
N ALA A 31 29.77 28.24 -27.67
CA ALA A 31 28.68 27.27 -27.63
C ALA A 31 27.28 27.86 -27.90
N GLY A 32 27.16 29.17 -28.16
CA GLY A 32 25.89 29.86 -28.28
C GLY A 32 25.10 29.89 -26.96
N ASP A 33 23.83 30.26 -27.05
CA ASP A 33 22.90 30.17 -25.93
C ASP A 33 22.43 28.72 -25.72
N LEU A 34 22.30 28.29 -24.47
CA LEU A 34 21.88 26.93 -24.11
C LEU A 34 20.36 26.78 -24.28
N ASP A 35 19.95 25.97 -25.26
CA ASP A 35 18.61 25.38 -25.33
C ASP A 35 18.69 23.91 -24.86
N PRO A 36 18.35 23.61 -23.59
CA PRO A 36 18.47 22.25 -23.06
C PRO A 36 17.46 21.29 -23.70
N VAL A 37 16.29 21.77 -24.14
CA VAL A 37 15.25 20.91 -24.72
C VAL A 37 15.67 20.44 -26.10
N ALA A 38 16.15 21.36 -26.94
CA ALA A 38 16.68 21.02 -28.27
C ALA A 38 17.90 20.11 -28.14
N LEU A 39 18.84 20.44 -27.24
CA LEU A 39 20.04 19.64 -27.01
C LEU A 39 19.71 18.19 -26.57
N GLU A 40 18.82 18.02 -25.60
CA GLU A 40 18.37 16.70 -25.16
C GLU A 40 17.69 15.92 -26.29
N GLY A 41 16.83 16.59 -27.06
CA GLY A 41 16.14 15.97 -28.21
C GLY A 41 17.10 15.46 -29.27
N ASP A 42 18.09 16.28 -29.64
CA ASP A 42 19.12 15.91 -30.62
C ASP A 42 20.01 14.75 -30.10
N LEU A 43 20.34 14.76 -28.80
CA LEU A 43 21.10 13.68 -28.16
C LEU A 43 20.33 12.35 -28.14
N LEU A 44 19.04 12.38 -27.78
CA LEU A 44 18.18 11.20 -27.79
C LEU A 44 18.08 10.60 -29.20
N LYS A 45 17.85 11.46 -30.20
CA LYS A 45 17.81 11.04 -31.61
C LYS A 45 19.12 10.36 -32.03
N ARG A 46 20.26 10.98 -31.71
CA ARG A 46 21.57 10.41 -32.01
C ARG A 46 21.77 9.05 -31.35
N TRP A 47 21.45 8.90 -30.07
CA TRP A 47 21.57 7.62 -29.37
C TRP A 47 20.69 6.52 -29.96
N SER A 48 19.49 6.88 -30.44
CA SER A 48 18.60 5.95 -31.13
C SER A 48 19.19 5.52 -32.48
N GLU A 49 19.66 6.45 -33.32
CA GLU A 49 20.27 6.15 -34.62
C GLU A 49 21.54 5.29 -34.50
N GLU A 50 22.34 5.50 -33.44
CA GLU A 50 23.56 4.74 -33.17
C GLU A 50 23.30 3.37 -32.50
N GLY A 51 22.07 3.08 -32.04
CA GLY A 51 21.80 1.91 -31.19
C GLY A 51 22.66 1.93 -29.92
N ALA A 52 22.81 3.11 -29.30
CA ALA A 52 23.83 3.36 -28.29
C ALA A 52 23.64 2.50 -27.03
N PHE A 53 22.39 2.17 -26.69
CA PHE A 53 22.08 1.31 -25.55
C PHE A 53 22.56 -0.13 -25.80
N GLU A 54 22.17 -0.72 -26.92
CA GLU A 54 22.52 -2.08 -27.33
C GLU A 54 24.04 -2.20 -27.53
N ALA A 55 24.64 -1.21 -28.20
CA ALA A 55 26.09 -1.13 -28.38
C ALA A 55 26.83 -1.06 -27.03
N SER A 56 26.25 -0.40 -26.02
CA SER A 56 26.84 -0.34 -24.69
C SER A 56 26.87 -1.71 -24.00
N ILE A 57 25.86 -2.55 -24.22
CA ILE A 57 25.81 -3.92 -23.69
C ILE A 57 26.76 -4.81 -24.49
N GLU A 58 26.69 -4.75 -25.82
CA GLU A 58 27.48 -5.59 -26.73
C GLU A 58 28.99 -5.42 -26.50
N ALA A 59 29.44 -4.16 -26.38
CA ALA A 59 30.84 -3.83 -26.12
C ALA A 59 31.39 -4.44 -24.82
N ARG A 60 30.52 -4.97 -23.96
CA ARG A 60 30.87 -5.51 -22.65
C ARG A 60 30.56 -6.98 -22.48
N ARG A 61 30.03 -7.72 -23.48
CA ARG A 61 29.57 -9.12 -23.32
C ARG A 61 30.56 -10.09 -22.65
N GLY A 62 31.86 -9.82 -22.72
CA GLY A 62 32.89 -10.62 -22.03
C GLY A 62 33.10 -10.28 -20.53
N GLY A 63 32.41 -9.27 -20.00
CA GLY A 63 32.52 -8.80 -18.62
C GLY A 63 31.62 -9.55 -17.64
N ALA A 64 31.77 -9.25 -16.35
CA ALA A 64 30.91 -9.81 -15.31
C ALA A 64 29.48 -9.25 -15.43
N PRO A 65 28.44 -10.08 -15.24
CA PRO A 65 27.05 -9.61 -15.26
C PRO A 65 26.73 -8.82 -13.98
N PHE A 66 25.94 -7.76 -14.15
CA PHE A 66 25.19 -7.12 -13.07
C PHE A 66 23.71 -7.25 -13.40
N ILE A 67 23.03 -8.13 -12.65
CA ILE A 67 21.62 -8.46 -12.89
C ILE A 67 20.75 -7.36 -12.29
N PHE A 68 20.02 -6.67 -13.16
CA PHE A 68 19.03 -5.67 -12.80
C PHE A 68 17.63 -6.23 -13.04
N LEU A 69 16.77 -6.10 -12.03
CA LEU A 69 15.36 -6.47 -12.11
C LEU A 69 14.51 -5.20 -12.07
N GLU A 70 13.78 -4.97 -13.14
CA GLU A 70 12.81 -3.87 -13.23
C GLU A 70 11.51 -4.32 -12.54
N GLY A 71 11.02 -3.53 -11.59
CA GLY A 71 9.72 -3.77 -10.98
C GLY A 71 8.60 -3.26 -11.91
N PRO A 72 7.73 -4.15 -12.42
CA PRO A 72 6.88 -3.84 -13.55
C PRO A 72 5.77 -2.87 -13.14
N PRO A 73 5.57 -1.74 -13.86
CA PRO A 73 4.39 -0.91 -13.66
C PRO A 73 3.12 -1.60 -14.19
N THR A 74 1.97 -1.25 -13.60
CA THR A 74 0.67 -1.52 -14.20
C THR A 74 0.37 -0.45 -15.26
N ALA A 75 0.10 -0.85 -16.49
CA ALA A 75 -0.20 0.07 -17.60
C ALA A 75 -1.68 0.49 -17.71
N ASN A 76 -2.42 0.41 -16.58
CA ASN A 76 -3.81 0.87 -16.45
C ASN A 76 -3.95 2.36 -16.13
N GLY A 77 -2.85 3.12 -16.13
CA GLY A 77 -2.85 4.55 -15.87
C GLY A 77 -1.66 5.27 -16.50
N LYS A 78 -1.76 6.60 -16.62
CA LYS A 78 -0.67 7.45 -17.10
C LYS A 78 0.49 7.46 -16.10
N PRO A 79 1.74 7.56 -16.57
CA PRO A 79 2.86 7.69 -15.66
C PRO A 79 2.84 9.04 -14.91
N GLY A 80 3.17 9.03 -13.62
CA GLY A 80 3.36 10.22 -12.79
C GLY A 80 4.82 10.48 -12.41
N ILE A 81 5.06 11.61 -11.73
CA ILE A 81 6.39 12.06 -11.31
C ILE A 81 7.14 11.02 -10.45
N HIS A 82 6.42 10.24 -9.64
CA HIS A 82 7.01 9.18 -8.83
C HIS A 82 7.68 8.09 -9.69
N HIS A 83 7.16 7.81 -10.89
CA HIS A 83 7.81 6.90 -11.84
C HIS A 83 9.11 7.46 -12.39
N VAL A 84 9.15 8.77 -12.69
CA VAL A 84 10.38 9.44 -13.14
C VAL A 84 11.46 9.32 -12.07
N VAL A 85 11.14 9.65 -10.82
CA VAL A 85 12.09 9.55 -9.70
C VAL A 85 12.64 8.13 -9.55
N ALA A 86 11.75 7.12 -9.53
CA ALA A 86 12.18 5.73 -9.40
C ALA A 86 13.08 5.28 -10.56
N ARG A 87 12.73 5.65 -11.80
CA ARG A 87 13.50 5.29 -13.00
C ARG A 87 14.82 6.03 -13.11
N THR A 88 14.92 7.27 -12.63
CA THR A 88 16.19 8.00 -12.56
C THR A 88 17.21 7.28 -11.66
N TYR A 89 16.80 6.78 -10.49
CA TYR A 89 17.71 6.01 -9.63
C TYR A 89 18.12 4.68 -10.26
N LYS A 90 17.17 3.96 -10.88
CA LYS A 90 17.44 2.69 -11.59
C LYS A 90 18.47 2.92 -12.72
N ASP A 91 18.23 3.92 -13.57
CA ASP A 91 19.11 4.23 -14.70
C ASP A 91 20.50 4.65 -14.26
N LEU A 92 20.60 5.52 -13.23
CA LEU A 92 21.87 5.97 -12.67
C LEU A 92 22.76 4.79 -12.25
N VAL A 93 22.21 3.86 -11.48
CA VAL A 93 22.95 2.68 -11.01
C VAL A 93 23.37 1.79 -12.18
N CYS A 94 22.46 1.54 -13.11
CA CYS A 94 22.74 0.70 -14.27
C CYS A 94 23.82 1.32 -15.17
N ARG A 95 23.77 2.63 -15.46
CA ARG A 95 24.81 3.33 -16.22
C ARG A 95 26.15 3.31 -15.49
N TRP A 96 26.15 3.57 -14.18
CA TRP A 96 27.37 3.50 -13.36
C TRP A 96 28.02 2.12 -13.44
N LYS A 97 27.24 1.04 -13.34
CA LYS A 97 27.73 -0.34 -13.49
C LYS A 97 28.25 -0.64 -14.89
N THR A 98 27.56 -0.19 -15.93
CA THR A 98 28.06 -0.27 -17.31
C THR A 98 29.41 0.45 -17.45
N MET A 99 29.58 1.63 -16.85
CA MET A 99 30.85 2.37 -16.87
C MET A 99 31.98 1.68 -16.08
N GLN A 100 31.65 0.83 -15.11
CA GLN A 100 32.62 -0.03 -14.41
C GLN A 100 33.01 -1.30 -15.19
N GLY A 101 32.45 -1.51 -16.39
CA GLY A 101 32.76 -2.65 -17.25
C GLY A 101 31.86 -3.88 -17.07
N PHE A 102 30.77 -3.77 -16.29
CA PHE A 102 29.80 -4.86 -16.16
C PHE A 102 28.87 -4.95 -17.38
N VAL A 103 28.41 -6.17 -17.69
CA VAL A 103 27.27 -6.39 -18.58
C VAL A 103 26.00 -6.10 -17.80
N VAL A 104 25.21 -5.13 -18.28
CA VAL A 104 23.96 -4.72 -17.62
C VAL A 104 22.83 -4.82 -18.64
N GLU A 105 22.25 -6.02 -18.75
CA GLU A 105 21.01 -6.22 -19.51
C GLU A 105 19.83 -5.65 -18.72
N ARG A 106 18.95 -4.92 -19.38
CA ARG A 106 17.85 -4.19 -18.72
C ARG A 106 16.59 -4.44 -19.51
N LYS A 107 15.68 -5.20 -18.91
CA LYS A 107 14.43 -5.60 -19.51
C LYS A 107 13.28 -4.95 -18.76
N GLY A 108 12.40 -4.25 -19.46
CA GLY A 108 11.17 -3.73 -18.89
C GLY A 108 10.16 -4.84 -18.66
N GLY A 109 9.10 -4.53 -17.94
CA GLY A 109 7.95 -5.42 -17.87
C GLY A 109 6.66 -4.72 -17.55
N TRP A 110 5.56 -5.45 -17.67
CA TRP A 110 4.21 -4.95 -17.44
C TRP A 110 3.46 -5.87 -16.51
N ASP A 111 2.93 -5.30 -15.42
CA ASP A 111 2.01 -5.96 -14.52
C ASP A 111 0.59 -5.78 -15.08
N THR A 112 -0.07 -6.88 -15.40
CA THR A 112 -1.28 -6.87 -16.24
C THR A 112 -2.44 -7.65 -15.64
N HIS A 113 -2.32 -8.08 -14.38
CA HIS A 113 -3.37 -8.81 -13.67
C HIS A 113 -3.79 -8.09 -12.39
N GLY A 114 -4.84 -8.62 -11.75
CA GLY A 114 -5.23 -8.25 -10.39
C GLY A 114 -6.14 -7.03 -10.30
N LEU A 115 -6.47 -6.70 -9.05
CA LEU A 115 -7.51 -5.73 -8.69
C LEU A 115 -7.34 -4.34 -9.31
N PRO A 116 -6.13 -3.76 -9.44
CA PRO A 116 -5.99 -2.44 -10.06
C PRO A 116 -6.53 -2.39 -11.49
N VAL A 117 -6.32 -3.46 -12.28
CA VAL A 117 -6.84 -3.57 -13.66
C VAL A 117 -8.35 -3.81 -13.63
N GLU A 118 -8.80 -4.78 -12.83
CA GLU A 118 -10.21 -5.17 -12.76
C GLU A 118 -11.11 -4.02 -12.28
N ILE A 119 -10.69 -3.23 -11.28
CA ILE A 119 -11.45 -2.10 -10.74
C ILE A 119 -11.60 -0.97 -11.78
N GLU A 120 -10.56 -0.72 -12.58
CA GLU A 120 -10.63 0.30 -13.64
C GLU A 120 -11.63 -0.11 -14.72
N VAL A 121 -11.61 -1.37 -15.13
CA VAL A 121 -12.55 -1.93 -16.11
C VAL A 121 -13.97 -1.99 -15.56
N GLN A 122 -14.15 -2.39 -14.30
CA GLN A 122 -15.44 -2.36 -13.60
C GLN A 122 -16.06 -0.96 -13.63
N LYS A 123 -15.28 0.08 -13.30
CA LYS A 123 -15.74 1.48 -13.37
C LYS A 123 -16.10 1.92 -14.79
N ARG A 124 -15.31 1.53 -15.78
CA ARG A 124 -15.55 1.86 -17.19
C ARG A 124 -16.84 1.20 -17.73
N LEU A 125 -17.13 -0.02 -17.26
CA LEU A 125 -18.29 -0.81 -17.69
C LEU A 125 -19.50 -0.66 -16.74
N ASP A 126 -19.39 0.15 -15.69
CA ASP A 126 -20.41 0.32 -14.64
C ASP A 126 -20.84 -1.01 -13.98
N LEU A 127 -19.87 -1.89 -13.74
CA LEU A 127 -20.05 -3.17 -13.06
C LEU A 127 -19.65 -3.02 -11.60
N MET A 128 -20.63 -3.02 -10.69
CA MET A 128 -20.47 -2.69 -9.27
C MET A 128 -20.60 -3.89 -8.34
N SER A 129 -20.84 -5.09 -8.87
CA SER A 129 -20.88 -6.34 -8.10
C SER A 129 -20.36 -7.54 -8.89
N ASN A 130 -19.96 -8.59 -8.18
CA ASN A 130 -19.49 -9.83 -8.80
C ASN A 130 -20.58 -10.51 -9.63
N GLU A 131 -21.85 -10.45 -9.19
CA GLU A 131 -22.98 -10.97 -9.95
C GLU A 131 -23.18 -10.23 -11.27
N GLN A 132 -22.92 -8.92 -11.31
CA GLN A 132 -22.97 -8.14 -12.55
C GLN A 132 -21.83 -8.52 -13.50
N ILE A 133 -20.63 -8.79 -12.98
CA ILE A 133 -19.49 -9.28 -13.79
C ILE A 133 -19.81 -10.65 -14.38
N GLU A 134 -20.35 -11.56 -13.58
CA GLU A 134 -20.75 -12.89 -14.04
C GLU A 134 -21.86 -12.81 -15.10
N ALA A 135 -22.85 -11.94 -14.91
CA ALA A 135 -23.94 -11.71 -15.87
C ALA A 135 -23.45 -11.04 -17.18
N PHE A 136 -22.45 -10.16 -17.10
CA PHE A 136 -21.77 -9.59 -18.26
C PHE A 136 -21.00 -10.66 -19.06
N GLY A 137 -20.47 -11.65 -18.35
CA GLY A 137 -19.76 -12.79 -18.90
C GLY A 137 -18.25 -12.70 -18.64
N MET A 138 -17.72 -13.72 -17.96
CA MET A 138 -16.33 -13.75 -17.51
C MET A 138 -15.31 -13.61 -18.66
N GLN A 139 -15.58 -14.22 -19.81
CA GLN A 139 -14.71 -14.09 -20.98
C GLN A 139 -14.67 -12.64 -21.49
N ALA A 140 -15.83 -12.01 -21.67
CA ALA A 140 -15.92 -10.63 -22.15
C ALA A 140 -15.26 -9.65 -21.16
N PHE A 141 -15.41 -9.90 -19.85
CA PHE A 141 -14.76 -9.11 -18.82
C PHE A 141 -13.23 -9.25 -18.86
N ASN A 142 -12.72 -10.48 -18.97
CA ASN A 142 -11.28 -10.75 -19.07
C ASN A 142 -10.67 -10.16 -20.34
N ASP A 143 -11.38 -10.22 -21.46
CA ASP A 143 -10.94 -9.61 -22.72
C ASP A 143 -10.90 -8.07 -22.60
N ALA A 144 -11.89 -7.46 -21.94
CA ALA A 144 -11.89 -6.02 -21.65
C ALA A 144 -10.72 -5.59 -20.73
N CYS A 145 -10.31 -6.45 -19.78
CA CYS A 145 -9.12 -6.25 -18.96
C CYS A 145 -7.83 -6.42 -19.76
N ARG A 146 -7.75 -7.41 -20.65
CA ARG A 146 -6.60 -7.60 -21.54
C ARG A 146 -6.42 -6.41 -22.46
N GLU A 147 -7.50 -5.78 -22.92
CA GLU A 147 -7.42 -4.58 -23.74
C GLU A 147 -7.02 -3.35 -22.93
N SER A 148 -7.52 -3.20 -21.69
CA SER A 148 -7.27 -1.99 -20.90
C SER A 148 -5.80 -1.78 -20.56
N VAL A 149 -5.05 -2.85 -20.30
CA VAL A 149 -3.62 -2.75 -19.92
C VAL A 149 -2.73 -2.17 -21.01
N TRP A 150 -3.17 -2.15 -22.27
CA TRP A 150 -2.40 -1.54 -23.37
C TRP A 150 -2.76 -0.07 -23.63
N THR A 151 -3.80 0.44 -22.97
CA THR A 151 -4.34 1.79 -23.22
C THR A 151 -3.31 2.88 -22.98
N TYR A 152 -2.40 2.69 -22.01
CA TYR A 152 -1.40 3.70 -21.64
C TYR A 152 0.04 3.34 -22.01
N GLU A 153 0.29 2.20 -22.68
CA GLU A 153 1.66 1.73 -23.01
C GLU A 153 2.44 2.81 -23.78
N GLN A 154 1.82 3.41 -24.80
CA GLN A 154 2.45 4.46 -25.61
C GLN A 154 2.89 5.67 -24.76
N ALA A 155 2.05 6.12 -23.83
CA ALA A 155 2.38 7.24 -22.93
C ALA A 155 3.53 6.89 -21.98
N TRP A 156 3.63 5.62 -21.57
CA TRP A 156 4.76 5.14 -20.79
C TRP A 156 6.03 5.05 -21.61
N ARG A 157 5.97 4.55 -22.85
CA ARG A 157 7.12 4.50 -23.78
C ARG A 157 7.68 5.90 -24.02
N GLU A 158 6.82 6.85 -24.38
CA GLU A 158 7.21 8.25 -24.61
C GLU A 158 7.91 8.86 -23.40
N MET A 159 7.38 8.65 -22.18
CA MET A 159 8.04 9.11 -20.97
C MET A 159 9.41 8.43 -20.77
N THR A 160 9.50 7.11 -20.96
CA THR A 160 10.73 6.31 -20.81
C THR A 160 11.86 6.86 -21.68
N GLU A 161 11.54 7.06 -22.96
CA GLU A 161 12.49 7.54 -23.97
C GLU A 161 12.86 9.00 -23.70
N ARG A 162 11.87 9.85 -23.41
CA ARG A 162 12.10 11.29 -23.15
C ARG A 162 12.99 11.52 -21.93
N MET A 163 12.90 10.65 -20.91
CA MET A 163 13.75 10.73 -19.72
C MET A 163 15.10 10.02 -19.87
N ALA A 164 15.43 9.51 -21.06
CA ALA A 164 16.65 8.77 -21.36
C ALA A 164 16.84 7.50 -20.51
N TYR A 165 15.75 6.86 -20.07
CA TYR A 165 15.86 5.62 -19.32
C TYR A 165 16.13 4.45 -20.28
N TRP A 166 17.37 3.96 -20.30
CA TRP A 166 17.76 2.85 -21.16
C TRP A 166 17.25 1.53 -20.59
N VAL A 167 16.25 0.97 -21.25
CA VAL A 167 15.61 -0.31 -20.93
C VAL A 167 14.95 -0.86 -22.19
N ASP A 168 15.02 -2.17 -22.38
CA ASP A 168 14.32 -2.86 -23.47
C ASP A 168 12.80 -2.87 -23.22
N LEU A 169 12.08 -2.15 -24.06
CA LEU A 169 10.61 -2.12 -24.11
C LEU A 169 10.06 -2.78 -25.38
N ASP A 170 10.91 -3.31 -26.25
CA ASP A 170 10.50 -3.96 -27.50
C ASP A 170 10.21 -5.45 -27.27
N GLU A 171 10.94 -6.07 -26.36
CA GLU A 171 10.66 -7.42 -25.87
C GLU A 171 10.37 -7.46 -24.36
N PRO A 172 9.46 -6.66 -23.78
CA PRO A 172 9.25 -6.62 -22.34
C PRO A 172 8.70 -7.97 -21.82
N TYR A 173 8.90 -8.28 -20.54
CA TYR A 173 8.16 -9.40 -19.94
C TYR A 173 6.75 -8.94 -19.54
N VAL A 174 5.73 -9.75 -19.85
CA VAL A 174 4.33 -9.39 -19.60
C VAL A 174 3.67 -10.46 -18.76
N THR A 175 3.03 -10.08 -17.65
CA THR A 175 2.51 -11.10 -16.70
C THR A 175 1.35 -11.94 -17.26
N LEU A 176 0.65 -11.46 -18.30
CA LEU A 176 -0.40 -12.21 -19.01
C LEU A 176 0.13 -13.21 -20.04
N ASP A 177 1.42 -13.20 -20.35
CA ASP A 177 1.99 -14.15 -21.30
C ASP A 177 1.98 -15.56 -20.71
N ASN A 178 1.60 -16.55 -21.54
CA ASN A 178 1.45 -17.93 -21.08
C ASN A 178 2.75 -18.52 -20.51
N THR A 179 3.92 -18.10 -20.98
CA THR A 179 5.23 -18.54 -20.45
C THR A 179 5.50 -17.99 -19.05
N TYR A 180 5.04 -16.75 -18.77
CA TYR A 180 5.10 -16.16 -17.45
C TYR A 180 4.12 -16.86 -16.48
N VAL A 181 2.89 -17.11 -16.95
CA VAL A 181 1.88 -17.86 -16.18
C VAL A 181 2.34 -19.29 -15.88
N GLU A 182 2.96 -19.98 -16.83
CA GLU A 182 3.52 -21.32 -16.60
C GLU A 182 4.64 -21.30 -15.55
N SER A 183 5.48 -20.26 -15.55
CA SER A 183 6.54 -20.09 -14.55
C SER A 183 5.98 -19.86 -13.14
N THR A 184 4.89 -19.10 -13.01
CA THR A 184 4.19 -18.91 -11.72
C THR A 184 3.49 -20.19 -11.27
N TRP A 185 2.89 -20.96 -12.18
CA TRP A 185 2.34 -22.30 -11.87
C TRP A 185 3.41 -23.26 -11.38
N TRP A 186 4.58 -23.28 -12.02
CA TRP A 186 5.73 -24.05 -11.55
C TRP A 186 6.11 -23.65 -10.11
N ALA A 187 6.24 -22.35 -9.82
CA ALA A 187 6.58 -21.87 -8.48
C ALA A 187 5.52 -22.26 -7.43
N MET A 188 4.23 -22.12 -7.76
CA MET A 188 3.11 -22.56 -6.91
C MET A 188 3.16 -24.05 -6.64
N LYS A 189 3.40 -24.87 -7.67
CA LYS A 189 3.56 -26.31 -7.52
C LYS A 189 4.73 -26.65 -6.60
N ARG A 190 5.87 -25.95 -6.74
CA ARG A 190 7.03 -26.13 -5.85
C ARG A 190 6.69 -25.81 -4.40
N MET A 191 5.91 -24.76 -4.14
CA MET A 191 5.44 -24.41 -2.80
C MET A 191 4.47 -25.46 -2.25
N PHE A 192 3.55 -25.95 -3.08
CA PHE A 192 2.62 -27.02 -2.72
C PHE A 192 3.34 -28.33 -2.38
N ASP A 193 4.28 -28.78 -3.22
CA ASP A 193 5.08 -29.99 -3.02
C ASP A 193 5.91 -29.92 -1.73
N GLN A 194 6.24 -28.71 -1.26
CA GLN A 194 6.96 -28.45 -0.01
C GLN A 194 6.03 -28.23 1.21
N GLY A 195 4.71 -28.32 1.04
CA GLY A 195 3.74 -28.08 2.12
C GLY A 195 3.61 -26.62 2.55
N LEU A 196 4.07 -25.66 1.74
CA LEU A 196 3.99 -24.22 2.01
C LEU A 196 2.67 -23.59 1.55
N LEU A 197 1.92 -24.28 0.68
CA LEU A 197 0.61 -23.86 0.19
C LEU A 197 -0.48 -24.75 0.79
N TYR A 198 -1.41 -24.16 1.55
CA TYR A 198 -2.49 -24.88 2.22
C TYR A 198 -3.81 -24.10 2.20
N ARG A 199 -4.93 -24.82 2.35
CA ARG A 199 -6.27 -24.24 2.53
C ARG A 199 -6.60 -24.15 4.02
N GLY A 200 -7.09 -23.00 4.47
CA GLY A 200 -7.56 -22.80 5.84
C GLY A 200 -8.79 -21.89 5.89
N HIS A 201 -9.45 -21.85 7.05
CA HIS A 201 -10.55 -20.92 7.35
C HIS A 201 -10.08 -19.95 8.42
N LYS A 202 -10.01 -18.65 8.09
CA LYS A 202 -9.42 -17.61 8.94
C LYS A 202 -10.21 -16.32 8.79
N VAL A 203 -10.18 -15.48 9.83
CA VAL A 203 -10.63 -14.08 9.74
C VAL A 203 -9.55 -13.30 8.98
N LEU A 204 -9.96 -12.66 7.89
CA LEU A 204 -9.08 -11.88 7.01
C LEU A 204 -9.72 -10.52 6.72
N PRO A 205 -8.92 -9.48 6.44
CA PRO A 205 -9.44 -8.25 5.84
C PRO A 205 -10.20 -8.58 4.55
N TYR A 206 -11.42 -8.05 4.43
CA TYR A 206 -12.33 -8.37 3.34
C TYR A 206 -13.01 -7.11 2.84
N CYS A 207 -13.05 -6.91 1.52
CA CYS A 207 -13.81 -5.81 0.94
C CYS A 207 -15.15 -6.33 0.43
N PRO A 208 -16.28 -5.84 0.95
CA PRO A 208 -17.59 -6.27 0.48
C PRO A 208 -17.88 -5.84 -0.97
N GLN A 209 -17.22 -4.78 -1.46
CA GLN A 209 -17.42 -4.29 -2.82
C GLN A 209 -16.74 -5.17 -3.87
N THR A 210 -15.50 -5.61 -3.63
CA THR A 210 -14.78 -6.49 -4.56
C THR A 210 -15.03 -7.97 -4.28
N GLY A 211 -15.64 -8.29 -3.13
CA GLY A 211 -15.98 -9.65 -2.74
C GLY A 211 -14.76 -10.55 -2.52
N THR A 212 -13.62 -9.98 -2.13
CA THR A 212 -12.36 -10.73 -1.92
C THR A 212 -11.59 -10.26 -0.68
N SER A 213 -10.70 -11.13 -0.20
CA SER A 213 -9.80 -10.86 0.91
C SER A 213 -8.51 -10.18 0.46
N TYR A 214 -7.92 -9.37 1.34
CA TYR A 214 -6.68 -8.63 1.07
C TYR A 214 -5.52 -9.14 1.92
N SER A 215 -4.31 -9.02 1.40
CA SER A 215 -3.07 -9.21 2.15
C SER A 215 -2.82 -8.07 3.13
N SER A 216 -1.97 -8.31 4.13
CA SER A 216 -1.58 -7.27 5.10
C SER A 216 -0.92 -6.05 4.44
N HIS A 217 -0.16 -6.25 3.37
CA HIS A 217 0.53 -5.17 2.66
C HIS A 217 -0.45 -4.27 1.90
N GLU A 218 -1.54 -4.81 1.36
CA GLU A 218 -2.57 -4.01 0.69
C GLU A 218 -3.36 -3.17 1.70
N VAL A 219 -3.71 -3.74 2.86
CA VAL A 219 -4.42 -3.01 3.93
C VAL A 219 -3.58 -1.85 4.46
N ALA A 220 -2.26 -2.04 4.62
CA ALA A 220 -1.37 -1.02 5.16
C ALA A 220 -1.29 0.26 4.30
N LEU A 221 -1.57 0.16 3.00
CA LEU A 221 -1.55 1.29 2.07
C LEU A 221 -2.84 2.13 2.10
N GLY A 222 -3.91 1.61 2.72
CA GLY A 222 -5.27 2.13 2.57
C GLY A 222 -5.87 2.82 3.79
N TYR A 223 -5.10 3.05 4.86
CA TYR A 223 -5.63 3.67 6.08
C TYR A 223 -6.17 5.08 5.82
N LYS A 224 -7.34 5.35 6.40
CA LYS A 224 -8.03 6.64 6.34
C LYS A 224 -8.63 6.95 7.70
N GLU A 225 -8.66 8.23 8.03
CA GLU A 225 -9.45 8.72 9.16
C GLU A 225 -10.93 8.68 8.78
N VAL A 226 -11.73 8.03 9.63
CA VAL A 226 -13.18 7.88 9.46
C VAL A 226 -13.86 8.13 10.80
N GLU A 227 -15.08 8.65 10.75
CA GLU A 227 -15.93 8.79 11.93
C GLU A 227 -16.74 7.50 12.14
N GLU A 228 -16.67 6.95 13.35
CA GLU A 228 -17.36 5.72 13.74
C GLU A 228 -18.18 5.94 15.01
N PRO A 229 -19.33 5.24 15.18
CA PRO A 229 -20.10 5.30 16.40
C PRO A 229 -19.31 4.63 17.54
N SER A 230 -19.11 5.36 18.64
CA SER A 230 -18.48 4.83 19.86
C SER A 230 -19.56 4.54 20.90
N VAL A 231 -19.77 3.26 21.22
CA VAL A 231 -20.89 2.85 22.10
C VAL A 231 -20.41 1.98 23.26
N TYR A 232 -21.10 2.11 24.39
CA TYR A 232 -20.98 1.23 25.54
C TYR A 232 -22.23 0.37 25.65
N VAL A 233 -22.05 -0.94 25.83
CA VAL A 233 -23.12 -1.93 25.82
C VAL A 233 -23.09 -2.72 27.12
N LYS A 234 -24.26 -2.93 27.70
CA LYS A 234 -24.45 -3.62 28.98
C LYS A 234 -24.79 -5.09 28.73
N PHE A 235 -24.02 -5.99 29.35
CA PHE A 235 -24.25 -7.43 29.32
C PHE A 235 -24.66 -7.92 30.70
N ARG A 236 -25.97 -8.10 30.89
CA ARG A 236 -26.55 -8.52 32.16
C ARG A 236 -26.15 -9.96 32.50
N LEU A 237 -25.63 -10.17 33.70
CA LEU A 237 -25.25 -11.50 34.19
C LEU A 237 -26.50 -12.36 34.47
N VAL A 238 -26.37 -13.68 34.36
CA VAL A 238 -27.50 -14.61 34.56
C VAL A 238 -27.84 -14.76 36.04
N ASP A 239 -26.82 -14.89 36.88
CA ASP A 239 -26.96 -15.15 38.32
C ASP A 239 -26.81 -13.88 39.18
N ASP A 240 -26.83 -12.70 38.56
CA ASP A 240 -26.57 -11.41 39.22
C ASP A 240 -27.28 -10.27 38.47
N GLU A 241 -27.78 -9.28 39.19
CA GLU A 241 -28.44 -8.11 38.59
C GLU A 241 -27.43 -7.14 37.94
N ALA A 242 -26.14 -7.28 38.26
CA ALA A 242 -25.09 -6.47 37.68
C ALA A 242 -24.88 -6.77 36.18
N SER A 243 -24.52 -5.72 35.42
CA SER A 243 -24.16 -5.84 34.01
C SER A 243 -22.68 -5.57 33.79
N VAL A 244 -22.01 -6.41 33.00
CA VAL A 244 -20.65 -6.13 32.51
C VAL A 244 -20.74 -5.10 31.38
N LEU A 245 -19.99 -4.02 31.49
CA LEU A 245 -19.94 -2.97 30.47
C LEU A 245 -18.81 -3.24 29.49
N ALA A 246 -19.13 -3.24 28.19
CA ALA A 246 -18.13 -3.36 27.13
C ALA A 246 -18.26 -2.23 26.12
N TRP A 247 -17.14 -1.83 25.53
CA TRP A 247 -17.06 -0.76 24.55
C TRP A 247 -16.82 -1.32 23.15
N THR A 248 -17.41 -0.71 22.12
CA THR A 248 -17.14 -1.05 20.72
C THR A 248 -17.33 0.15 19.79
N THR A 249 -16.54 0.19 18.72
CA THR A 249 -16.75 1.10 17.57
C THR A 249 -17.51 0.44 16.41
N THR A 250 -17.78 -0.87 16.51
CA THR A 250 -18.43 -1.64 15.45
C THR A 250 -19.73 -2.28 15.95
N PRO A 251 -20.82 -1.52 16.19
CA PRO A 251 -22.07 -2.08 16.72
C PRO A 251 -22.67 -3.20 15.87
N TRP A 252 -22.39 -3.19 14.55
CA TRP A 252 -22.83 -4.22 13.61
C TRP A 252 -22.25 -5.62 13.91
N THR A 253 -21.20 -5.74 14.74
CA THR A 253 -20.65 -7.03 15.17
C THR A 253 -21.37 -7.62 16.39
N LEU A 254 -22.20 -6.84 17.10
CA LEU A 254 -22.88 -7.28 18.33
C LEU A 254 -23.80 -8.50 18.13
N PRO A 255 -24.54 -8.67 17.01
CA PRO A 255 -25.28 -9.90 16.74
C PRO A 255 -24.39 -11.15 16.70
N GLY A 256 -23.12 -11.02 16.33
CA GLY A 256 -22.14 -12.12 16.29
C GLY A 256 -21.42 -12.38 17.62
N ASN A 257 -21.82 -11.73 18.71
CA ASN A 257 -21.17 -11.89 20.01
C ASN A 257 -21.38 -13.30 20.60
N VAL A 258 -20.28 -13.92 21.07
CA VAL A 258 -20.28 -15.27 21.66
C VAL A 258 -19.61 -15.36 23.03
N GLY A 259 -18.99 -14.28 23.50
CA GLY A 259 -18.32 -14.20 24.79
C GLY A 259 -17.87 -12.78 25.10
N LEU A 260 -17.45 -12.55 26.35
CA LEU A 260 -16.81 -11.30 26.77
C LEU A 260 -15.41 -11.62 27.25
N ALA A 261 -14.38 -10.97 26.71
CA ALA A 261 -13.01 -11.17 27.20
C ALA A 261 -12.69 -10.16 28.32
N VAL A 262 -12.05 -10.63 29.39
CA VAL A 262 -11.51 -9.80 30.48
C VAL A 262 -10.02 -10.09 30.65
N GLY A 263 -9.25 -9.09 31.08
CA GLY A 263 -7.85 -9.32 31.46
C GLY A 263 -7.80 -9.98 32.84
N PRO A 264 -7.24 -11.18 33.03
CA PRO A 264 -7.30 -11.89 34.31
C PRO A 264 -6.55 -11.17 35.44
N GLU A 265 -5.54 -10.39 35.09
CA GLU A 265 -4.73 -9.59 36.04
C GLU A 265 -5.30 -8.18 36.29
N VAL A 266 -6.28 -7.75 35.50
CA VAL A 266 -6.88 -6.41 35.61
C VAL A 266 -7.86 -6.36 36.79
N THR A 267 -7.83 -5.28 37.56
CA THR A 267 -8.82 -5.00 38.60
C THR A 267 -10.07 -4.38 37.99
N TYR A 268 -11.20 -5.04 38.23
CA TYR A 268 -12.53 -4.54 37.88
C TYR A 268 -13.22 -4.00 39.13
N VAL A 269 -14.17 -3.10 38.95
CA VAL A 269 -15.03 -2.58 40.01
C VAL A 269 -16.48 -2.85 39.69
N ARG A 270 -17.22 -3.32 40.71
CA ARG A 270 -18.67 -3.28 40.73
C ARG A 270 -19.08 -1.94 41.31
N VAL A 271 -19.82 -1.16 40.54
CA VAL A 271 -20.31 0.15 40.96
C VAL A 271 -21.82 0.15 40.98
N ARG A 272 -22.40 0.91 41.91
CA ARG A 272 -23.83 1.21 41.95
C ARG A 272 -24.06 2.66 41.57
N VAL A 273 -24.97 2.90 40.63
CA VAL A 273 -25.35 4.25 40.22
C VAL A 273 -26.21 4.89 41.30
N THR A 274 -25.79 6.04 41.83
CA THR A 274 -26.45 6.72 42.96
C THR A 274 -27.21 7.96 42.55
N ALA A 275 -26.81 8.64 41.47
CA ALA A 275 -27.51 9.78 40.90
C ALA A 275 -27.22 9.95 39.40
N ASP A 276 -28.16 10.59 38.71
CA ASP A 276 -28.04 10.99 37.31
C ASP A 276 -26.83 11.93 37.10
N PRO A 277 -26.26 11.98 35.88
CA PRO A 277 -25.12 12.84 35.59
C PRO A 277 -25.53 14.32 35.64
N GLU A 278 -24.65 15.18 36.16
CA GLU A 278 -24.92 16.63 36.23
C GLU A 278 -25.03 17.28 34.84
N ALA A 279 -24.35 16.73 33.83
CA ALA A 279 -24.38 17.22 32.45
C ALA A 279 -24.14 16.08 31.43
N TRP A 280 -25.21 15.48 30.91
CA TRP A 280 -25.18 14.55 29.79
C TRP A 280 -26.43 14.69 28.91
N GLU A 281 -26.25 14.99 27.63
CA GLU A 281 -27.34 15.11 26.63
C GLU A 281 -27.21 14.05 25.52
N GLY A 282 -26.54 12.93 25.80
CA GLY A 282 -26.35 11.84 24.84
C GLY A 282 -27.42 10.75 24.95
N ALA A 283 -27.53 9.93 23.91
CA ALA A 283 -28.39 8.75 23.93
C ALA A 283 -27.82 7.66 24.87
N GLY A 284 -28.71 7.00 25.61
CA GLY A 284 -28.33 5.96 26.58
C GLY A 284 -27.86 6.52 27.92
N GLY A 285 -27.68 5.63 28.89
CA GLY A 285 -27.32 5.98 30.26
C GLY A 285 -27.52 4.80 31.19
N ALA A 286 -27.13 4.99 32.45
CA ALA A 286 -27.40 4.04 33.51
C ALA A 286 -28.51 4.59 34.41
N THR A 287 -29.35 3.72 34.96
CA THR A 287 -30.42 4.16 35.85
C THR A 287 -29.97 4.14 37.30
N VAL A 288 -30.45 5.07 38.12
CA VAL A 288 -30.17 5.05 39.57
C VAL A 288 -30.56 3.70 40.18
N GLY A 289 -29.64 3.10 40.93
CA GLY A 289 -29.74 1.77 41.51
C GLY A 289 -29.17 0.64 40.63
N GLU A 290 -28.86 0.90 39.36
CA GLU A 290 -28.24 -0.07 38.47
C GLU A 290 -26.79 -0.36 38.90
N GLU A 291 -26.37 -1.60 38.71
CA GLU A 291 -25.01 -2.04 39.03
C GLU A 291 -24.25 -2.45 37.78
N LEU A 292 -23.05 -1.89 37.65
CA LEU A 292 -22.20 -2.06 36.48
C LEU A 292 -20.84 -2.61 36.90
N ILE A 293 -20.25 -3.44 36.04
CA ILE A 293 -18.90 -3.97 36.20
C ILE A 293 -18.05 -3.48 35.03
N LEU A 294 -16.93 -2.83 35.33
CA LEU A 294 -15.97 -2.29 34.37
C LEU A 294 -14.56 -2.23 34.98
N ALA A 295 -13.54 -2.03 34.15
CA ALA A 295 -12.16 -1.88 34.63
C ALA A 295 -12.03 -0.62 35.52
N GLU A 296 -11.36 -0.75 36.68
CA GLU A 296 -11.24 0.35 37.66
C GLU A 296 -10.60 1.59 37.05
N ASP A 297 -9.53 1.42 36.28
CA ASP A 297 -8.76 2.52 35.67
C ASP A 297 -9.59 3.33 34.66
N LEU A 298 -10.60 2.73 34.03
CA LEU A 298 -11.45 3.40 33.04
C LEU A 298 -12.70 4.04 33.66
N MET A 299 -12.96 3.81 34.96
CA MET A 299 -14.19 4.24 35.62
C MET A 299 -14.43 5.74 35.49
N GLY A 300 -13.38 6.56 35.69
CA GLY A 300 -13.48 8.03 35.62
C GLY A 300 -13.70 8.59 34.22
N GLU A 301 -13.31 7.84 33.18
CA GLU A 301 -13.49 8.26 31.78
C GLU A 301 -14.85 7.81 31.22
N VAL A 302 -15.31 6.64 31.64
CA VAL A 302 -16.52 5.99 31.11
C VAL A 302 -17.77 6.46 31.84
N LEU A 303 -17.74 6.53 33.17
CA LEU A 303 -18.92 6.81 33.98
C LEU A 303 -19.04 8.31 34.25
N ARG A 304 -20.12 8.89 33.74
CA ARG A 304 -20.50 10.28 33.99
C ARG A 304 -21.50 10.44 35.15
N HIS A 305 -22.08 9.34 35.60
CA HIS A 305 -23.07 9.32 36.68
C HIS A 305 -22.34 9.37 38.02
N HIS A 306 -23.04 9.79 39.07
CA HIS A 306 -22.52 9.57 40.42
C HIS A 306 -22.63 8.08 40.74
N VAL A 307 -21.52 7.51 41.19
CA VAL A 307 -21.41 6.08 41.47
C VAL A 307 -20.73 5.82 42.81
N GLU A 308 -21.13 4.73 43.45
CA GLU A 308 -20.47 4.18 44.63
C GLU A 308 -19.79 2.86 44.25
N VAL A 309 -18.51 2.70 44.62
CA VAL A 309 -17.81 1.43 44.44
C VAL A 309 -18.29 0.45 45.51
N VAL A 310 -18.97 -0.61 45.07
CA VAL A 310 -19.51 -1.67 45.93
C VAL A 310 -18.42 -2.69 46.25
N GLU A 311 -17.64 -3.07 45.24
CA GLU A 311 -16.67 -4.16 45.32
C GLU A 311 -15.56 -3.98 44.28
N ARG A 312 -14.36 -4.46 44.62
CA ARG A 312 -13.26 -4.66 43.67
C ARG A 312 -13.12 -6.14 43.38
N ILE A 313 -13.06 -6.50 42.10
CA ILE A 313 -13.09 -7.87 41.60
C ILE A 313 -11.83 -8.09 40.75
N GLN A 314 -11.11 -9.18 41.00
CA GLN A 314 -10.01 -9.57 40.11
C GLN A 314 -10.58 -10.10 38.80
N GLY A 315 -10.01 -9.75 37.64
CA GLY A 315 -10.52 -10.20 36.35
C GLY A 315 -10.66 -11.73 36.23
N ALA A 316 -9.74 -12.47 36.86
CA ALA A 316 -9.80 -13.93 36.97
C ALA A 316 -11.10 -14.44 37.64
N ASP A 317 -11.67 -13.70 38.59
CA ASP A 317 -12.89 -14.06 39.30
C ASP A 317 -14.16 -13.83 38.47
N LEU A 318 -14.07 -13.07 37.36
CA LEU A 318 -15.17 -12.89 36.42
C LEU A 318 -15.25 -14.02 35.40
N VAL A 319 -14.14 -14.73 35.15
CA VAL A 319 -14.05 -15.78 34.13
C VAL A 319 -15.05 -16.91 34.43
N GLY A 320 -15.79 -17.33 33.41
CA GLY A 320 -16.81 -18.38 33.49
C GLY A 320 -18.20 -17.89 33.89
N ARG A 321 -18.36 -16.65 34.34
CA ARG A 321 -19.69 -16.09 34.64
C ARG A 321 -20.51 -15.97 33.35
N ALA A 322 -21.75 -16.45 33.38
CA ALA A 322 -22.66 -16.40 32.24
C ALA A 322 -23.41 -15.05 32.18
N TYR A 323 -23.72 -14.60 30.97
CA TYR A 323 -24.52 -13.41 30.70
C TYR A 323 -25.64 -13.68 29.70
N HIS A 324 -26.67 -12.84 29.71
CA HIS A 324 -27.74 -12.89 28.72
C HIS A 324 -27.26 -12.29 27.38
N PRO A 325 -27.28 -13.05 26.26
CA PRO A 325 -26.88 -12.52 24.96
C PRO A 325 -27.79 -11.38 24.53
N LEU A 326 -27.20 -10.36 23.90
CA LEU A 326 -27.94 -9.19 23.38
C LEU A 326 -28.95 -9.58 22.28
N PHE A 327 -28.58 -10.56 21.45
CA PHE A 327 -29.38 -11.09 20.35
C PHE A 327 -29.45 -12.62 20.45
N PRO A 328 -30.35 -13.18 21.28
CA PRO A 328 -30.39 -14.61 21.59
C PRO A 328 -30.54 -15.54 20.38
N GLU A 329 -31.13 -15.07 19.28
CA GLU A 329 -31.39 -15.86 18.07
C GLU A 329 -30.34 -15.67 16.96
N ALA A 330 -29.39 -14.74 17.12
CA ALA A 330 -28.44 -14.38 16.06
C ALA A 330 -27.32 -15.42 15.87
N VAL A 331 -26.87 -16.05 16.96
CA VAL A 331 -25.86 -17.12 16.93
C VAL A 331 -26.38 -18.31 17.72
N PRO A 332 -26.46 -19.52 17.13
CA PRO A 332 -26.85 -20.70 17.89
C PRO A 332 -25.73 -21.11 18.87
N ARG A 333 -26.10 -21.56 20.08
CA ARG A 333 -25.11 -22.06 21.07
C ARG A 333 -24.32 -23.26 20.53
N GLY A 334 -24.96 -24.09 19.73
CA GLY A 334 -24.42 -25.37 19.28
C GLY A 334 -23.98 -26.24 20.47
N GLU A 335 -22.82 -26.87 20.32
CA GLU A 335 -22.19 -27.72 21.36
C GLU A 335 -21.26 -26.92 22.30
N SER A 336 -21.20 -25.59 22.16
CA SER A 336 -20.29 -24.77 22.96
C SER A 336 -20.69 -24.75 24.43
N THR A 337 -19.74 -25.14 25.29
CA THR A 337 -19.89 -25.05 26.74
C THR A 337 -19.61 -23.64 27.27
N THR A 338 -18.86 -22.82 26.52
CA THR A 338 -18.39 -21.48 26.95
C THR A 338 -19.09 -20.32 26.27
N ALA A 339 -20.02 -20.57 25.34
CA ALA A 339 -20.80 -19.50 24.71
C ALA A 339 -21.57 -18.67 25.75
N TRP A 340 -21.54 -17.36 25.58
CA TRP A 340 -22.14 -16.34 26.45
C TRP A 340 -21.63 -16.41 27.89
N THR A 341 -20.32 -16.61 28.02
CA THR A 341 -19.61 -16.48 29.29
C THR A 341 -18.47 -15.47 29.17
N VAL A 342 -17.98 -15.04 30.33
CA VAL A 342 -16.75 -14.25 30.42
C VAL A 342 -15.54 -15.17 30.23
N LEU A 343 -14.61 -14.77 29.37
CA LEU A 343 -13.42 -15.50 28.93
C LEU A 343 -12.15 -14.75 29.35
N SER A 344 -11.05 -15.48 29.52
CA SER A 344 -9.72 -14.92 29.83
C SER A 344 -8.95 -14.53 28.57
#